data_AF-A0A8H6U9I0-F1
#
_entry.id   AF-A0A8H6U9I0-F1
#
_cell.length_a   1.000
_cell.length_b   1.000
_cell.length_c   1.000
_cell.angle_alpha   90.00
_cell.angle_beta   90.00
_cell.angle_gamma   90.00
#
_symmetry.space_group_name_H-M   'P 1'
#
loop_
_entity.id
_entity.type
_entity.pdbx_description
1 polymer ?
#
loop_
_entity_poly.entity_id
_entity_poly.type
_entity_poly.pdbx_seq_one_letter_code
_entity_poly.pdbx_strand_id
1 'polypeptide(L)'
;MPEVDKYPAGWPRLAAEQEASENTTNHRKFGYLLQRCILDDQSRLAGLESRLYSEDHQLPMDNATANTQVSSKSRVLQEAEGVLTALDQLLFNQRAFKLLHEIKKGEYDNMYTRIRQENWLDDEDMTYLNHPDDFVNTGPDPMWLAFESFLYKLPSPILSLFDDREAKGGANAYFLPAEVFRFIYRTIAIWFSALILLVPVIVFYTHPAMSQPTVICILALFTILFTALMAVHPGIKAENILIGVCAYAAVLVAFLANFQGDLGK
;
A
#
# COMPACT_ATOMS: atom_id res chain seq x y z
N MET A 1 12.61 16.33 17.59
CA MET A 1 13.57 15.72 16.64
C MET A 1 14.72 15.13 17.43
N PRO A 2 15.13 13.88 17.19
CA PRO A 2 16.40 13.38 17.69
C PRO A 2 17.54 14.18 17.04
N GLU A 3 18.53 14.54 17.85
CA GLU A 3 19.70 15.30 17.42
C GLU A 3 20.60 14.37 16.59
N VAL A 4 20.38 14.32 15.27
CA VAL A 4 21.13 13.47 14.32
C VAL A 4 22.64 13.70 14.42
N ASP A 5 23.05 14.92 14.77
CA ASP A 5 24.44 15.33 14.95
C ASP A 5 25.14 14.65 16.14
N LYS A 6 24.39 14.09 17.09
CA LYS A 6 24.94 13.32 18.21
C LYS A 6 25.64 12.04 17.74
N TYR A 7 25.27 11.52 16.57
CA TYR A 7 25.81 10.29 16.03
C TYR A 7 27.05 10.57 15.17
N PRO A 8 28.07 9.69 15.22
CA PRO A 8 29.27 9.86 14.40
C PRO A 8 28.94 9.76 12.91
N ALA A 9 29.72 10.47 12.09
CA ALA A 9 29.64 10.35 10.63
C ALA A 9 29.82 8.87 10.21
N GLY A 10 29.16 8.48 9.12
CA GLY A 10 29.05 7.10 8.66
C GLY A 10 27.61 6.62 8.64
N TRP A 11 27.48 5.29 8.58
CA TRP A 11 26.23 4.55 8.77
C TRP A 11 25.41 4.96 10.01
N PRO A 12 26.01 5.25 11.19
CA PRO A 12 25.24 5.65 12.35
C PRO A 12 24.46 6.95 12.15
N ARG A 13 25.03 7.92 11.45
CA ARG A 13 24.36 9.19 11.15
C ARG A 13 23.27 9.03 10.10
N LEU A 14 23.51 8.23 9.07
CA LEU A 14 22.48 7.90 8.08
C LEU A 14 21.28 7.18 8.73
N ALA A 15 21.54 6.23 9.64
CA ALA A 15 20.49 5.54 10.38
C ALA A 15 19.69 6.51 11.27
N ALA A 16 20.38 7.42 11.97
CA ALA A 16 19.74 8.44 12.78
C ALA A 16 18.86 9.38 11.94
N GLU A 17 19.28 9.78 10.73
CA GLU A 17 18.46 10.57 9.81
C GLU A 17 17.22 9.79 9.35
N GLN A 18 17.38 8.52 8.97
CA GLN A 18 16.27 7.66 8.55
C GLN A 18 15.22 7.46 9.65
N GLU A 19 15.65 7.43 10.92
CA GLU A 19 14.75 7.40 12.08
C GLU A 19 14.14 8.78 12.40
N ALA A 20 14.91 9.86 12.22
CA ALA A 20 14.53 11.22 12.61
C ALA A 20 13.43 11.83 11.73
N SER A 21 13.41 11.50 10.44
CA SER A 21 12.43 12.06 9.50
C SER A 21 11.55 11.01 8.86
N GLU A 22 10.23 11.16 9.07
CA GLU A 22 9.20 10.37 8.39
C GLU A 22 9.24 10.55 6.85
N ASN A 23 9.84 11.65 6.37
CA ASN A 23 10.03 11.94 4.95
C ASN A 23 11.34 11.37 4.37
N THR A 24 12.18 10.72 5.18
CA THR A 24 13.46 10.11 4.75
C THR A 24 13.53 8.62 5.05
N THR A 25 12.38 7.97 5.19
CA THR A 25 12.22 6.52 5.39
C THR A 25 12.47 5.74 4.09
N ASN A 26 13.59 6.05 3.46
CA ASN A 26 14.04 5.51 2.20
C ASN A 26 14.97 4.34 2.49
N HIS A 27 14.55 3.13 2.11
CA HIS A 27 15.31 1.91 2.35
C HIS A 27 15.61 1.22 1.04
N ARG A 28 16.82 0.69 0.93
CA ARG A 28 17.17 -0.19 -0.17
C ARG A 28 16.54 -1.57 0.04
N LYS A 29 15.78 -2.07 -0.94
CA LYS A 29 15.10 -3.39 -0.88
C LYS A 29 16.00 -4.57 -1.27
N PHE A 30 17.19 -4.31 -1.83
CA PHE A 30 18.13 -5.34 -2.30
C PHE A 30 17.48 -6.35 -3.27
N GLY A 31 16.62 -5.87 -4.17
CA GLY A 31 15.72 -6.70 -4.97
C GLY A 31 16.45 -7.73 -5.83
N TYR A 32 17.60 -7.37 -6.41
CA TYR A 32 18.42 -8.29 -7.19
C TYR A 32 18.99 -9.43 -6.34
N LEU A 33 19.53 -9.11 -5.16
CA LEU A 33 20.09 -10.11 -4.25
C LEU A 33 18.98 -11.02 -3.72
N LEU A 34 17.82 -10.46 -3.38
CA LEU A 34 16.63 -11.21 -2.99
C LEU A 34 16.21 -12.21 -4.07
N GLN A 35 16.16 -11.81 -5.34
CA GLN A 35 15.86 -12.75 -6.43
C GLN A 35 16.90 -13.86 -6.55
N ARG A 36 18.19 -13.56 -6.33
CA ARG A 36 19.23 -14.58 -6.33
C ARG A 36 19.06 -15.59 -5.20
N CYS A 37 18.73 -15.15 -3.99
CA CYS A 37 18.43 -16.05 -2.87
C CYS A 37 17.24 -16.96 -3.18
N ILE A 38 16.16 -16.40 -3.74
CA ILE A 38 14.99 -17.18 -4.17
C ILE A 38 15.37 -18.25 -5.19
N LEU A 39 16.15 -17.89 -6.21
CA LEU A 39 16.58 -18.83 -7.25
C LEU A 39 17.52 -19.92 -6.71
N ASP A 40 18.39 -19.58 -5.76
CA ASP A 40 19.27 -20.54 -5.10
C ASP A 40 18.47 -21.59 -4.32
N ASP A 41 17.51 -21.16 -3.49
CA ASP A 41 16.64 -22.07 -2.73
C ASP A 41 15.75 -22.92 -3.66
N GLN A 42 15.23 -22.35 -4.75
CA GLN A 42 14.51 -23.12 -5.77
C GLN A 42 15.39 -24.18 -6.44
N SER A 43 16.65 -23.85 -6.75
CA SER A 43 17.58 -24.81 -7.34
C SER A 43 17.92 -25.93 -6.36
N ARG A 44 18.07 -25.62 -5.06
CA ARG A 44 18.29 -26.62 -4.01
C ARG A 44 17.09 -27.55 -3.88
N LEU A 45 15.86 -27.02 -3.91
CA LEU A 45 14.64 -27.83 -3.87
C LEU A 45 14.51 -28.75 -5.09
N ALA A 46 14.83 -28.28 -6.30
CA ALA A 46 14.83 -29.13 -7.49
C ALA A 46 15.83 -30.30 -7.37
N GLY A 47 16.98 -30.07 -6.73
CA GLY A 47 17.94 -31.13 -6.39
C GLY A 47 17.38 -32.15 -5.39
N LEU A 48 16.69 -31.69 -4.35
CA LEU A 48 16.04 -32.56 -3.36
C LEU A 48 14.88 -33.36 -3.96
N GLU A 49 14.08 -32.74 -4.82
CA GLU A 49 13.01 -33.40 -5.58
C GLU A 49 13.56 -34.52 -6.45
N SER A 50 14.64 -34.25 -7.19
CA SER A 50 15.32 -35.26 -8.03
C SER A 50 15.86 -36.43 -7.19
N ARG A 51 16.43 -36.14 -6.01
CA ARG A 51 16.89 -37.17 -5.06
C ARG A 51 15.72 -38.01 -4.55
N LEU A 52 14.65 -37.38 -4.11
CA LEU A 52 13.45 -38.06 -3.61
C LEU A 52 12.84 -38.96 -4.70
N TYR A 53 12.74 -38.45 -5.93
CA TYR A 53 12.26 -39.21 -7.09
C TYR A 53 13.10 -40.48 -7.33
N SER A 54 14.42 -40.37 -7.24
CA SER A 54 15.34 -41.50 -7.38
C SER A 54 15.20 -42.53 -6.25
N GLU A 55 14.91 -42.07 -5.03
CA GLU A 55 14.67 -42.94 -3.87
C GLU A 55 13.27 -43.58 -3.92
N ASP A 56 12.29 -42.96 -4.58
CA ASP A 56 10.95 -43.53 -4.80
C ASP A 56 10.95 -44.65 -5.82
N HIS A 57 11.83 -44.59 -6.83
CA HIS A 57 11.92 -45.59 -7.88
C HIS A 57 12.73 -46.85 -7.48
N GLN A 58 13.42 -46.82 -6.34
CA GLN A 58 14.12 -47.99 -5.82
C GLN A 58 13.12 -48.93 -5.12
N LEU A 59 12.92 -50.13 -5.67
CA LEU A 59 12.12 -51.17 -5.01
C LEU A 59 12.93 -51.82 -3.87
N PRO A 60 12.39 -51.93 -2.65
CA PRO A 60 13.10 -52.58 -1.56
C PRO A 60 13.24 -54.08 -1.83
N MET A 61 14.48 -54.58 -1.82
CA MET A 61 14.80 -56.00 -2.04
C MET A 61 14.53 -56.88 -0.80
N ASP A 62 14.45 -56.29 0.40
CA ASP A 62 14.17 -56.98 1.67
C ASP A 62 13.68 -55.99 2.76
N ASN A 63 13.15 -56.48 3.88
CA ASN A 63 12.56 -55.67 4.96
C ASN A 63 13.58 -54.74 5.65
N ALA A 64 14.84 -55.15 5.78
CA ALA A 64 15.90 -54.32 6.35
C ALA A 64 16.25 -53.12 5.44
N THR A 65 16.22 -53.34 4.12
CA THR A 65 16.42 -52.31 3.10
C THR A 65 15.24 -51.34 3.04
N ALA A 66 14.01 -51.83 3.25
CA ALA A 66 12.82 -50.99 3.34
C ALA A 66 12.88 -49.99 4.49
N ASN A 67 13.26 -50.41 5.70
CA ASN A 67 13.39 -49.51 6.86
C ASN A 67 14.48 -48.44 6.66
N THR A 68 15.61 -48.82 6.06
CA THR A 68 16.71 -47.88 5.76
C THR A 68 16.26 -46.83 4.73
N GLN A 69 15.51 -47.24 3.72
CA GLN A 69 14.98 -46.36 2.69
C GLN A 69 13.91 -45.39 3.24
N VAL A 70 13.05 -45.85 4.14
CA VAL A 70 12.09 -44.96 4.85
C VAL A 70 12.84 -43.89 5.64
N SER A 71 13.93 -44.25 6.33
CA SER A 71 14.73 -43.27 7.08
C SER A 71 15.46 -42.27 6.17
N SER A 72 15.91 -42.70 4.98
CA SER A 72 16.53 -41.82 3.98
C SER A 72 15.52 -40.81 3.42
N LYS A 73 14.33 -41.28 3.02
CA LYS A 73 13.26 -40.42 2.50
C LYS A 73 12.83 -39.39 3.53
N SER A 74 12.62 -39.81 4.78
CA SER A 74 12.28 -38.89 5.87
C SER A 74 13.34 -37.80 6.07
N ARG A 75 14.63 -38.12 5.89
CA ARG A 75 15.71 -37.14 5.97
C ARG A 75 15.68 -36.14 4.82
N VAL A 76 15.43 -36.60 3.58
CA VAL A 76 15.30 -35.72 2.41
C VAL A 76 14.09 -34.80 2.55
N LEU A 77 12.97 -35.32 3.05
CA LEU A 77 11.76 -34.53 3.30
C LEU A 77 11.98 -33.49 4.39
N GLN A 78 12.67 -33.83 5.48
CA GLN A 78 13.01 -32.88 6.55
C GLN A 78 13.94 -31.76 6.04
N GLU A 79 14.91 -32.08 5.18
CA GLU A 79 15.77 -31.10 4.53
C GLU A 79 14.95 -30.17 3.61
N ALA A 80 14.03 -30.75 2.82
CA ALA A 80 13.16 -29.99 1.93
C ALA A 80 12.20 -29.06 2.69
N GLU A 81 11.64 -29.50 3.81
CA GLU A 81 10.77 -28.67 4.66
C GLU A 81 11.50 -27.42 5.17
N GLY A 82 12.77 -27.56 5.58
CA GLY A 82 13.59 -26.43 6.00
C GLY A 82 13.82 -25.40 4.89
N VAL A 83 14.13 -25.86 3.67
CA VAL A 83 14.35 -24.97 2.52
C VAL A 83 13.03 -24.35 2.03
N LEU A 84 11.93 -25.10 2.01
CA LEU A 84 10.60 -24.59 1.66
C LEU A 84 10.17 -23.46 2.58
N THR A 85 10.35 -23.64 3.89
CA THR A 85 10.00 -22.60 4.88
C THR A 85 10.80 -21.32 4.65
N ALA A 86 12.10 -21.43 4.34
CA ALA A 86 12.93 -20.28 4.01
C ALA A 86 12.46 -19.58 2.72
N LEU A 87 12.16 -20.36 1.67
CA LEU A 87 11.65 -19.85 0.40
C LEU A 87 10.31 -19.13 0.58
N ASP A 88 9.38 -19.71 1.34
CA ASP A 88 8.07 -19.12 1.62
C ASP A 88 8.21 -17.77 2.31
N GLN A 89 9.12 -17.65 3.28
CA GLN A 89 9.41 -16.39 3.95
C GLN A 89 9.97 -15.34 2.96
N LEU A 90 10.89 -15.73 2.07
CA LEU A 90 11.45 -14.83 1.05
C LEU A 90 10.37 -14.36 0.06
N LEU A 91 9.46 -15.25 -0.37
CA LEU A 91 8.35 -14.92 -1.26
C LEU A 91 7.34 -13.98 -0.58
N PHE A 92 7.03 -14.23 0.69
CA PHE A 92 6.18 -13.33 1.48
C PHE A 92 6.81 -11.94 1.61
N ASN A 93 8.09 -11.87 1.94
CA ASN A 93 8.84 -10.62 2.02
C ASN A 93 8.87 -9.90 0.68
N GLN A 94 9.09 -10.61 -0.43
CA GLN A 94 9.07 -10.04 -1.78
C GLN A 94 7.70 -9.42 -2.09
N ARG A 95 6.60 -10.10 -1.74
CA ARG A 95 5.26 -9.56 -1.91
C ARG A 95 5.08 -8.29 -1.08
N ALA A 96 5.53 -8.28 0.18
CA ALA A 96 5.48 -7.10 1.04
C ALA A 96 6.26 -5.91 0.42
N PHE A 97 7.47 -6.14 -0.10
CA PHE A 97 8.26 -5.10 -0.75
C PHE A 97 7.61 -4.55 -2.03
N LYS A 98 6.90 -5.37 -2.81
CA LYS A 98 6.16 -4.91 -3.99
C LYS A 98 4.98 -4.00 -3.67
N LEU A 99 4.48 -4.04 -2.44
CA LEU A 99 3.40 -3.17 -1.97
C LEU A 99 3.93 -1.82 -1.48
N LEU A 100 5.24 -1.70 -1.24
CA LEU A 100 5.88 -0.44 -0.90
C LEU A 100 6.04 0.42 -2.14
N HIS A 101 6.09 1.74 -1.93
CA HIS A 101 6.23 2.69 -3.02
C HIS A 101 7.68 2.81 -3.45
N GLU A 102 7.91 2.79 -4.76
CA GLU A 102 9.22 3.14 -5.30
C GLU A 102 9.47 4.64 -5.15
N ILE A 103 10.71 4.99 -4.81
CA ILE A 103 11.08 6.38 -4.57
C ILE A 103 11.11 7.14 -5.90
N LYS A 104 10.57 8.37 -5.86
CA LYS A 104 10.64 9.27 -7.02
C LYS A 104 12.06 9.73 -7.22
N LYS A 105 12.48 9.86 -8.48
CA LYS A 105 13.84 10.29 -8.84
C LYS A 105 14.31 11.56 -8.10
N GLY A 106 13.46 12.58 -8.01
CA GLY A 106 13.82 13.83 -7.32
C GLY A 106 14.05 13.68 -5.81
N GLU A 107 13.34 12.76 -5.16
CA GLU A 107 13.50 12.47 -3.73
C GLU A 107 14.79 11.69 -3.47
N TYR A 108 15.11 10.72 -4.34
CA TYR A 108 16.41 10.05 -4.36
C TYR A 108 17.56 11.04 -4.59
N ASP A 109 17.44 11.95 -5.56
CA ASP A 109 18.49 12.95 -5.87
C ASP A 109 18.74 13.89 -4.68
N ASN A 110 17.68 14.28 -3.96
CA ASN A 110 17.79 15.08 -2.74
C ASN A 110 18.53 14.32 -1.62
N MET A 111 18.15 13.06 -1.38
CA MET A 111 18.82 12.20 -0.40
C MET A 111 20.30 12.02 -0.76
N TYR A 112 20.61 11.67 -2.02
CA TYR A 112 21.97 11.51 -2.51
C TYR A 112 22.80 12.78 -2.33
N THR A 113 22.24 13.94 -2.70
CA THR A 113 22.91 15.23 -2.59
C THR A 113 23.17 15.59 -1.14
N ARG A 114 22.21 15.37 -0.23
CA ARG A 114 22.37 15.62 1.20
C ARG A 114 23.46 14.74 1.82
N ILE A 115 23.41 13.42 1.60
CA ILE A 115 24.41 12.47 2.10
C ILE A 115 25.82 12.88 1.65
N ARG A 116 25.95 13.31 0.39
CA ARG A 116 27.21 13.75 -0.19
C ARG A 116 27.69 15.10 0.33
N GLN A 117 26.80 16.07 0.50
CA GLN A 117 27.14 17.41 1.01
C GLN A 117 27.62 17.35 2.46
N GLU A 118 26.96 16.52 3.26
CA GLU A 118 27.26 16.37 4.68
C GLU A 118 28.39 15.35 4.96
N ASN A 119 28.95 14.74 3.91
CA ASN A 119 29.97 13.68 3.98
C ASN A 119 29.63 12.59 5.00
N TRP A 120 28.38 12.12 4.98
CA TRP A 120 27.96 11.07 5.90
C TRP A 120 28.53 9.71 5.55
N LEU A 121 28.77 9.42 4.27
CA LEU A 121 29.37 8.17 3.81
C LEU A 121 30.70 8.46 3.11
N ASP A 122 31.66 7.54 3.22
CA ASP A 122 32.89 7.60 2.45
C ASP A 122 32.64 7.18 0.98
N ASP A 123 33.64 7.39 0.11
CA ASP A 123 33.48 7.11 -1.32
C ASP A 123 33.20 5.62 -1.61
N GLU A 124 33.61 4.71 -0.72
CA GLU A 124 33.36 3.27 -0.83
C GLU A 124 31.91 2.94 -0.43
N ASP A 125 31.43 3.47 0.70
CA ASP A 125 30.07 3.32 1.20
C ASP A 125 29.05 4.01 0.30
N MET A 126 29.43 5.06 -0.42
CA MET A 126 28.58 5.71 -1.43
C MET A 126 28.15 4.75 -2.55
N THR A 127 28.83 3.61 -2.73
CA THR A 127 28.37 2.54 -3.63
C THR A 127 27.00 1.97 -3.26
N TYR A 128 26.59 2.09 -1.99
CA TYR A 128 25.24 1.77 -1.52
C TYR A 128 24.16 2.50 -2.32
N LEU A 129 24.43 3.74 -2.72
CA LEU A 129 23.49 4.59 -3.44
C LEU A 129 23.47 4.32 -4.95
N ASN A 130 24.44 3.59 -5.53
CA ASN A 130 24.55 3.41 -6.99
C ASN A 130 23.38 2.66 -7.67
N HIS A 131 22.34 2.27 -6.93
CA HIS A 131 21.17 1.55 -7.40
C HIS A 131 19.88 2.33 -7.12
N PRO A 132 19.60 3.43 -7.85
CA PRO A 132 18.43 4.29 -7.57
C PRO A 132 17.10 3.53 -7.65
N ASP A 133 16.98 2.55 -8.55
CA ASP A 133 15.76 1.76 -8.75
C ASP A 133 15.50 0.72 -7.64
N ASP A 134 16.45 0.55 -6.73
CA ASP A 134 16.39 -0.42 -5.64
C ASP A 134 15.94 0.20 -4.31
N PHE A 135 15.55 1.48 -4.32
CA PHE A 135 15.08 2.19 -3.14
C PHE A 135 13.54 2.23 -3.08
N VAL A 136 13.01 1.94 -1.90
CA VAL A 136 11.58 2.02 -1.58
C VAL A 136 11.35 2.92 -0.38
N ASN A 137 10.20 3.60 -0.36
CA ASN A 137 9.78 4.43 0.76
C ASN A 137 8.84 3.62 1.67
N THR A 138 9.18 3.50 2.95
CA THR A 138 8.34 2.87 3.99
C THR A 138 7.44 3.87 4.72
N GLY A 139 7.55 5.14 4.37
CA GLY A 139 6.79 6.26 4.90
C GLY A 139 5.37 6.38 4.33
N PRO A 140 4.63 7.41 4.74
CA PRO A 140 3.23 7.57 4.40
C PRO A 140 2.98 7.72 2.87
N ASP A 141 1.83 7.21 2.43
CA ASP A 141 1.36 7.09 1.03
C ASP A 141 1.61 8.37 0.19
N PRO A 142 2.03 8.32 -1.09
CA PRO A 142 2.17 9.50 -1.96
C PRO A 142 0.98 10.49 -1.97
N MET A 143 -0.24 10.04 -1.69
CA MET A 143 -1.40 10.92 -1.48
C MET A 143 -1.23 11.85 -0.26
N TRP A 144 -0.52 11.41 0.77
CA TRP A 144 -0.09 12.20 1.93
C TRP A 144 0.74 13.42 1.50
N LEU A 145 1.81 13.21 0.72
CA LEU A 145 2.67 14.30 0.25
C LEU A 145 1.91 15.31 -0.62
N ALA A 146 1.00 14.82 -1.47
CA ALA A 146 0.13 15.66 -2.27
C ALA A 146 -0.84 16.47 -1.39
N PHE A 147 -1.43 15.84 -0.37
CA PHE A 147 -2.31 16.49 0.59
C PHE A 147 -1.58 17.49 1.48
N GLU A 148 -0.37 17.17 1.97
CA GLU A 148 0.49 18.09 2.73
C GLU A 148 0.76 19.36 1.91
N SER A 149 1.13 19.20 0.64
CA SER A 149 1.34 20.32 -0.29
C SER A 149 0.08 21.16 -0.53
N PHE A 150 -1.10 20.55 -0.44
CA PHE A 150 -2.39 21.22 -0.55
C PHE A 150 -2.77 21.92 0.77
N LEU A 151 -2.48 21.31 1.91
CA LEU A 151 -2.68 21.89 3.24
C LEU A 151 -1.83 23.14 3.46
N TYR A 152 -0.58 23.16 2.99
CA TYR A 152 0.25 24.37 3.05
C TYR A 152 -0.30 25.54 2.22
N LYS A 153 -1.23 25.27 1.28
CA LYS A 153 -1.93 26.31 0.50
C LYS A 153 -3.23 26.78 1.16
N LEU A 154 -3.70 26.11 2.22
CA LEU A 154 -4.89 26.52 2.95
C LEU A 154 -4.59 27.70 3.89
N PRO A 155 -5.53 28.63 4.08
CA PRO A 155 -5.34 29.80 4.92
C PRO A 155 -5.17 29.41 6.41
N SER A 156 -4.38 30.20 7.14
CA SER A 156 -3.95 29.94 8.53
C SER A 156 -5.03 29.57 9.56
N PRO A 157 -6.29 30.05 9.52
CA PRO A 157 -7.28 29.64 10.53
C PRO A 157 -7.64 28.15 10.45
N ILE A 158 -7.54 27.51 9.28
CA ILE A 158 -7.82 26.08 9.12
C ILE A 158 -6.66 25.25 9.68
N LEU A 159 -5.42 25.65 9.41
CA LEU A 159 -4.23 25.01 9.97
C LEU A 159 -4.19 25.07 11.50
N SER A 160 -4.70 26.16 12.10
CA SER A 160 -4.75 26.33 13.56
C SER A 160 -5.66 25.34 14.29
N LEU A 161 -6.58 24.66 13.59
CA LEU A 161 -7.42 23.58 14.14
C LEU A 161 -6.69 22.23 14.21
N PHE A 162 -5.59 22.09 13.46
CA PHE A 162 -4.76 20.89 13.38
C PHE A 162 -3.38 21.11 13.99
N ASP A 163 -3.20 22.24 14.68
CA ASP A 163 -1.95 22.63 15.31
C ASP A 163 -1.80 21.86 16.63
N ASP A 164 -0.93 20.86 16.62
CA ASP A 164 -0.63 20.09 17.82
C ASP A 164 0.24 20.96 18.75
N ARG A 165 -0.32 21.33 19.91
CA ARG A 165 0.29 22.29 20.85
C ARG A 165 1.58 21.77 21.50
N GLU A 166 1.92 20.50 21.33
CA GLU A 166 3.13 19.90 21.91
C GLU A 166 4.39 20.02 21.02
N ALA A 167 4.29 20.44 19.75
CA ALA A 167 5.41 20.40 18.80
C ALA A 167 6.14 21.75 18.59
N LYS A 168 6.27 22.60 19.62
CA LYS A 168 7.10 23.82 19.54
C LYS A 168 8.58 23.52 19.80
N GLY A 169 9.27 23.05 18.78
CA GLY A 169 10.71 22.79 18.87
C GLY A 169 11.36 22.34 17.57
N GLY A 170 11.20 23.10 16.49
CA GLY A 170 11.88 22.84 15.22
C GLY A 170 11.27 23.66 14.10
N ALA A 171 12.09 24.43 13.39
CA ALA A 171 11.63 25.32 12.34
C ALA A 171 10.92 24.55 11.21
N ASN A 172 9.67 24.96 10.94
CA ASN A 172 8.93 24.72 9.69
C ASN A 172 8.75 23.27 9.23
N ALA A 173 7.90 22.51 9.94
CA ALA A 173 7.09 21.47 9.31
C ALA A 173 5.87 21.19 10.19
N TYR A 174 4.68 21.54 9.70
CA TYR A 174 3.42 21.23 10.35
C TYR A 174 3.09 19.77 10.03
N PHE A 175 3.57 18.84 10.84
CA PHE A 175 3.29 17.41 10.68
C PHE A 175 1.89 17.10 11.23
N LEU A 176 0.94 16.82 10.33
CA LEU A 176 -0.32 16.18 10.73
C LEU A 176 -0.05 14.68 10.95
N PRO A 177 -0.60 14.04 11.98
CA PRO A 177 -0.44 12.60 12.15
C PRO A 177 -1.16 11.82 11.04
N ALA A 178 -0.52 10.80 10.46
CA ALA A 178 -1.08 9.97 9.39
C ALA A 178 -2.43 9.30 9.76
N GLU A 179 -2.68 9.07 11.05
CA GLU A 179 -3.94 8.55 11.56
C GLU A 179 -5.10 9.55 11.43
N VAL A 180 -4.83 10.81 11.76
CA VAL A 180 -5.80 11.91 11.64
C VAL A 180 -6.14 12.15 10.17
N PHE A 181 -5.16 12.05 9.27
CA PHE A 181 -5.41 12.10 7.83
C PHE A 181 -6.32 11.00 7.34
N ARG A 182 -6.04 9.75 7.73
CA ARG A 182 -6.88 8.62 7.34
C ARG A 182 -8.32 8.82 7.82
N PHE A 183 -8.48 9.41 9.01
CA PHE A 183 -9.79 9.79 9.54
C PHE A 183 -10.45 10.93 8.73
N ILE A 184 -9.72 12.00 8.42
CA ILE A 184 -10.22 13.16 7.66
C ILE A 184 -10.58 12.75 6.23
N TYR A 185 -9.69 12.08 5.51
CA TYR A 185 -9.92 11.58 4.16
C TYR A 185 -11.15 10.68 4.10
N ARG A 186 -11.25 9.71 5.03
CA ARG A 186 -12.41 8.82 5.11
C ARG A 186 -13.69 9.59 5.40
N THR A 187 -13.64 10.57 6.30
CA THR A 187 -14.79 11.41 6.64
C THR A 187 -15.23 12.27 5.45
N ILE A 188 -14.29 12.92 4.75
CA ILE A 188 -14.57 13.73 3.56
C ILE A 188 -15.14 12.85 2.44
N ALA A 189 -14.53 11.69 2.19
CA ALA A 189 -14.96 10.80 1.14
C ALA A 189 -16.37 10.22 1.40
N ILE A 190 -16.71 9.92 2.65
CA ILE A 190 -18.09 9.56 3.06
C ILE A 190 -19.05 10.73 2.82
N TRP A 191 -18.68 11.95 3.22
CA TRP A 191 -19.50 13.14 2.98
C TRP A 191 -19.74 13.41 1.50
N PHE A 192 -18.69 13.29 0.66
CA PHE A 192 -18.79 13.45 -0.78
C PHE A 192 -19.65 12.36 -1.42
N SER A 193 -19.52 11.11 -0.95
CA SER A 193 -20.39 9.99 -1.36
C SER A 193 -21.85 10.31 -1.09
N ALA A 194 -22.16 10.78 0.13
CA ALA A 194 -23.51 11.17 0.52
C ALA A 194 -24.04 12.35 -0.30
N LEU A 195 -23.19 13.33 -0.63
CA LEU A 195 -23.57 14.46 -1.47
C LEU A 195 -23.94 14.00 -2.88
N ILE A 196 -23.10 13.16 -3.50
CA ILE A 196 -23.35 12.60 -4.85
C ILE A 196 -24.65 11.81 -4.89
N LEU A 197 -24.98 11.06 -3.82
CA LEU A 197 -26.24 10.34 -3.70
C LEU A 197 -27.47 11.26 -3.73
N LEU A 198 -27.36 12.47 -3.15
CA LEU A 198 -28.46 13.43 -3.05
C LEU A 198 -28.66 14.26 -4.32
N VAL A 199 -27.63 14.44 -5.16
CA VAL A 199 -27.72 15.30 -6.36
C VAL A 199 -28.86 14.88 -7.31
N PRO A 200 -29.04 13.60 -7.69
CA PRO A 200 -30.14 13.20 -8.56
C PRO A 200 -31.52 13.48 -7.97
N VAL A 201 -31.67 13.31 -6.66
CA VAL A 201 -32.91 13.61 -5.95
C VAL A 201 -33.22 15.11 -6.03
N ILE A 202 -32.21 15.97 -5.83
CA ILE A 202 -32.34 17.42 -5.95
C ILE A 202 -32.65 17.83 -7.40
N VAL A 203 -32.02 17.20 -8.39
CA VAL A 203 -32.27 17.49 -9.81
C VAL A 203 -33.71 17.14 -10.19
N PHE A 204 -34.22 15.98 -9.78
CA PHE A 204 -35.62 15.60 -10.05
C PHE A 204 -36.62 16.50 -9.32
N TYR A 205 -36.31 16.92 -8.10
CA TYR A 205 -37.16 17.86 -7.37
C TYR A 205 -37.23 19.23 -8.04
N THR A 206 -36.10 19.73 -8.55
CA THR A 206 -36.03 21.07 -9.16
C THR A 206 -36.53 21.11 -10.60
N HIS A 207 -36.47 19.99 -11.33
CA HIS A 207 -36.83 19.92 -12.75
C HIS A 207 -37.81 18.74 -13.04
N PRO A 208 -39.08 18.85 -12.62
CA PRO A 208 -40.06 17.77 -12.77
C PRO A 208 -40.49 17.47 -14.21
N ALA A 209 -40.25 18.39 -15.16
CA ALA A 209 -40.66 18.25 -16.56
C ALA A 209 -39.62 17.58 -17.48
N MET A 210 -38.65 16.85 -16.92
CA MET A 210 -37.58 16.20 -17.70
C MET A 210 -38.09 15.00 -18.51
N SER A 211 -37.47 14.76 -19.67
CA SER A 211 -37.79 13.61 -20.51
C SER A 211 -37.35 12.28 -19.87
N GLN A 212 -38.13 11.22 -20.07
CA GLN A 212 -37.84 9.86 -19.57
C GLN A 212 -36.41 9.36 -19.88
N PRO A 213 -35.84 9.51 -21.10
CA PRO A 213 -34.48 9.07 -21.37
C PRO A 213 -33.43 9.89 -20.60
N THR A 214 -33.66 11.18 -20.37
CA THR A 214 -32.76 12.03 -19.58
C THR A 214 -32.71 11.57 -18.13
N VAL A 215 -33.86 11.22 -17.55
CA VAL A 215 -33.96 10.71 -16.17
C VAL A 215 -33.18 9.40 -16.02
N ILE A 216 -33.37 8.44 -16.92
CA ILE A 216 -32.64 7.16 -16.90
C ILE A 216 -31.12 7.38 -17.05
N CYS A 217 -30.71 8.31 -17.92
CA CYS A 217 -29.29 8.63 -18.12
C CYS A 217 -28.66 9.23 -16.85
N ILE A 218 -29.34 10.16 -16.18
CA ILE A 218 -28.88 10.74 -14.90
C ILE A 218 -28.75 9.64 -13.84
N LEU A 219 -29.76 8.77 -13.71
CA LEU A 219 -29.71 7.66 -12.75
C LEU A 219 -28.52 6.73 -13.00
N ALA A 220 -28.31 6.32 -14.24
CA ALA A 220 -27.19 5.45 -14.61
C ALA A 220 -25.84 6.12 -14.32
N LEU A 221 -25.67 7.39 -14.72
CA LEU A 221 -24.44 8.15 -14.52
C LEU A 221 -24.07 8.27 -13.04
N PHE A 222 -25.02 8.68 -12.19
CA PHE A 222 -24.76 8.88 -10.76
C PHE A 222 -24.58 7.56 -10.02
N THR A 223 -25.24 6.48 -10.45
CA THR A 223 -25.01 5.14 -9.90
C THR A 223 -23.60 4.64 -10.22
N ILE A 224 -23.11 4.85 -11.45
CA ILE A 224 -21.73 4.52 -11.83
C ILE A 224 -20.73 5.36 -11.03
N LEU A 225 -20.99 6.67 -10.89
CA LEU A 225 -20.13 7.58 -10.14
C LEU A 225 -20.03 7.19 -8.66
N PHE A 226 -21.16 6.86 -8.03
CA PHE A 226 -21.21 6.36 -6.66
C PHE A 226 -20.43 5.05 -6.49
N THR A 227 -20.63 4.10 -7.41
CA THR A 227 -19.93 2.80 -7.37
C THR A 227 -18.43 2.98 -7.51
N ALA A 228 -17.98 3.84 -8.43
CA ALA A 228 -16.57 4.16 -8.60
C ALA A 228 -15.97 4.78 -7.33
N LEU A 229 -16.70 5.70 -6.68
CA LEU A 229 -16.21 6.38 -5.48
C LEU A 229 -16.14 5.45 -4.25
N MET A 230 -17.09 4.51 -4.13
CA MET A 230 -17.04 3.45 -3.12
C MET A 230 -15.88 2.46 -3.37
N ALA A 231 -15.54 2.19 -4.63
CA ALA A 231 -14.42 1.33 -5.00
C ALA A 231 -13.04 1.94 -4.70
N VAL A 232 -12.95 3.28 -4.61
CA VAL A 232 -11.71 3.99 -4.23
C VAL A 232 -11.41 3.86 -2.73
N HIS A 233 -12.37 3.44 -1.90
CA HIS A 233 -12.14 3.32 -0.46
C HIS A 233 -11.32 2.07 -0.12
N PRO A 234 -10.11 2.22 0.48
CA PRO A 234 -9.29 1.08 0.85
C PRO A 234 -9.99 0.24 1.92
N GLY A 235 -10.11 -1.06 1.68
CA GLY A 235 -10.64 -2.02 2.67
C GLY A 235 -12.15 -2.24 2.64
N ILE A 236 -12.90 -1.60 1.74
CA ILE A 236 -14.30 -1.97 1.52
C ILE A 236 -14.33 -3.26 0.69
N LYS A 237 -14.95 -4.30 1.25
CA LYS A 237 -15.19 -5.55 0.53
C LYS A 237 -16.23 -5.36 -0.57
N ALA A 238 -16.10 -6.09 -1.66
CA ALA A 238 -17.04 -6.03 -2.80
C ALA A 238 -18.51 -6.26 -2.37
N GLU A 239 -18.75 -7.11 -1.38
CA GLU A 239 -20.08 -7.34 -0.81
C GLU A 239 -20.73 -6.07 -0.23
N ASN A 240 -19.96 -5.23 0.45
CA ASN A 240 -20.44 -3.98 1.04
C ASN A 240 -20.74 -2.92 -0.04
N ILE A 241 -19.94 -2.91 -1.12
CA ILE A 241 -20.20 -2.04 -2.28
C ILE A 241 -21.53 -2.44 -2.92
N LEU A 242 -21.76 -3.74 -3.12
CA LEU A 242 -22.99 -4.24 -3.72
C LEU A 242 -24.24 -3.87 -2.88
N ILE A 243 -24.17 -4.03 -1.55
CA ILE A 243 -25.25 -3.63 -0.64
C ILE A 243 -25.55 -2.14 -0.79
N GLY A 244 -24.51 -1.28 -0.83
CA GLY A 244 -24.67 0.16 -1.01
C GLY A 244 -25.33 0.53 -2.34
N VAL A 245 -24.90 -0.10 -3.44
CA VAL A 245 -25.47 0.12 -4.78
C VAL A 245 -26.93 -0.31 -4.84
N CYS A 246 -27.28 -1.48 -4.28
CA CYS A 246 -28.66 -1.96 -4.21
C CYS A 246 -29.55 -1.02 -3.38
N ALA A 247 -29.07 -0.57 -2.22
CA ALA A 247 -29.81 0.37 -1.37
C ALA A 247 -30.05 1.71 -2.11
N TYR A 248 -29.04 2.22 -2.81
CA TYR A 248 -29.18 3.45 -3.58
C TYR A 248 -30.16 3.30 -4.75
N ALA A 249 -30.05 2.21 -5.52
CA ALA A 249 -30.97 1.92 -6.61
C ALA A 249 -32.42 1.84 -6.11
N ALA A 250 -32.65 1.21 -4.95
CA ALA A 250 -33.97 1.15 -4.34
C ALA A 250 -34.53 2.55 -3.99
N VAL A 251 -33.71 3.42 -3.40
CA VAL A 251 -34.11 4.81 -3.08
C VAL A 251 -34.47 5.57 -4.35
N LEU A 252 -33.64 5.50 -5.39
CA LEU A 252 -33.90 6.18 -6.66
C LEU A 252 -35.16 5.69 -7.35
N VAL A 253 -35.40 4.37 -7.37
CA VAL A 253 -36.62 3.78 -7.95
C VAL A 253 -37.85 4.21 -7.16
N ALA A 254 -37.79 4.26 -5.83
CA ALA A 254 -38.89 4.74 -5.00
C ALA A 254 -39.22 6.22 -5.28
N PHE A 255 -38.20 7.07 -5.45
CA PHE A 255 -38.40 8.47 -5.85
C PHE A 255 -39.01 8.57 -7.25
N LEU A 256 -38.51 7.81 -8.22
CA LEU A 256 -39.03 7.79 -9.59
C LEU A 256 -40.51 7.40 -9.63
N ALA A 257 -40.89 6.36 -8.87
CA ALA A 257 -42.28 5.90 -8.77
C ALA A 257 -43.21 6.99 -8.20
N ASN A 258 -42.72 7.77 -7.23
CA ASN A 258 -43.49 8.88 -6.65
C ASN A 258 -43.72 10.02 -7.66
N PHE A 259 -42.72 10.37 -8.47
CA PHE A 259 -42.86 11.40 -9.51
C PHE A 259 -43.79 10.96 -10.66
N GLN A 260 -43.74 9.69 -11.07
CA GLN A 260 -44.65 9.17 -12.10
C GLN A 260 -46.11 9.13 -11.61
N GLY A 261 -46.34 8.95 -10.31
CA GLY A 261 -47.68 8.99 -9.70
C GLY A 261 -48.33 10.39 -9.68
N ASP A 262 -47.53 11.46 -9.66
CA ASP A 262 -48.02 12.85 -9.64
C ASP A 262 -48.31 13.40 -11.06
N LEU A 263 -47.64 12.88 -12.09
CA LEU A 263 -47.91 13.17 -13.51
C LEU A 263 -49.13 12.43 -14.08
N GLY A 264 -49.69 11.48 -13.33
CA GLY A 264 -50.87 10.68 -13.70
C GLY A 264 -52.20 11.18 -13.14
N LYS A 265 -52.25 12.38 -12.56
CA LYS A 265 -53.47 13.06 -12.08
C LYS A 265 -53.81 14.30 -12.90
#